data_AF-A0A1Y4SZT9-F1
#
_entry.id   AF-A0A1Y4SZT9-F1
#
_cell.length_a   1.000
_cell.length_b   1.000
_cell.length_c   1.000
_cell.angle_alpha   90.00
_cell.angle_beta   90.00
_cell.angle_gamma   90.00
#
_symmetry.space_group_name_H-M   'P 1'
#
loop_
_entity.id
_entity.type
_entity.pdbx_description
1 polymer ?
#
loop_
_entity_poly.entity_id
_entity_poly.type
_entity_poly.pdbx_seq_one_letter_code
_entity_poly.pdbx_strand_id
1 'polypeptide(L)'
;MKNNYQKQETITFIQKKNYVLNIMKDASILDLFAGCLREKEFNHLLHDQKVYHQLFIAALKHLYRVQNYQDMEHDLMMMNSLFSHQDYLKLKEDIFKRITRKTITLQEYCVIRYLIPFEKMTFSQVISILEHQYHVGILDCAKICLLEDEYHLAYQYLLQLDDCQDDVVLDLLCSYSMKDYLSLIRHYNRKKSYQLVMSH
;
A
#
# COMPACT_ATOMS: atom_id res chain seq x y z
N MET A 1 9.99 9.10 -7.08
CA MET A 1 8.93 8.22 -6.54
C MET A 1 7.59 8.67 -7.07
N LYS A 2 6.66 7.74 -7.34
CA LYS A 2 5.30 8.08 -7.79
C LYS A 2 4.65 9.11 -6.87
N ASN A 3 3.93 10.05 -7.46
CA ASN A 3 3.09 10.99 -6.73
C ASN A 3 2.05 10.22 -5.90
N ASN A 4 2.09 10.49 -4.60
CA ASN A 4 1.05 10.28 -3.59
C ASN A 4 0.87 8.84 -3.09
N TYR A 5 1.57 8.54 -2.01
CA TYR A 5 1.07 7.68 -0.94
C TYR A 5 -0.31 8.22 -0.49
N GLN A 6 -1.40 7.56 -0.88
CA GLN A 6 -2.74 7.95 -0.47
C GLN A 6 -3.25 6.98 0.60
N LYS A 7 -3.29 7.45 1.85
CA LYS A 7 -4.13 6.83 2.89
C LYS A 7 -5.59 6.95 2.45
N GLN A 8 -6.45 6.00 2.81
CA GLN A 8 -7.88 6.01 2.43
C GLN A 8 -8.57 7.36 2.74
N GLU A 9 -8.11 8.04 3.79
CA GLU A 9 -8.57 9.35 4.28
C GLU A 9 -8.23 10.51 3.33
N THR A 10 -7.33 10.33 2.36
CA THR A 10 -6.89 11.37 1.43
C THR A 10 -7.56 11.30 0.06
N ILE A 11 -8.45 10.33 -0.16
CA ILE A 11 -9.11 10.13 -1.45
C ILE A 11 -10.19 11.19 -1.65
N THR A 12 -9.98 12.05 -2.64
CA THR A 12 -10.87 13.16 -2.93
C THR A 12 -12.16 12.72 -3.63
N PHE A 13 -13.21 13.55 -3.53
CA PHE A 13 -14.45 13.38 -4.29
C PHE A 13 -14.20 13.19 -5.80
N ILE A 14 -13.31 13.99 -6.39
CA ILE A 14 -13.01 13.91 -7.84
C ILE A 14 -12.43 12.54 -8.20
N GLN A 15 -11.55 12.01 -7.35
CA GLN A 15 -10.96 10.68 -7.58
C GLN A 15 -12.01 9.57 -7.48
N LYS A 16 -12.89 9.62 -6.47
CA LYS A 16 -14.02 8.69 -6.34
C LYS A 16 -14.94 8.74 -7.57
N LYS A 17 -15.31 9.94 -8.02
CA LYS A 17 -16.13 10.15 -9.20
C LYS A 17 -15.47 9.58 -10.46
N ASN A 18 -14.21 9.91 -10.71
CA ASN A 18 -13.48 9.40 -11.88
C ASN A 18 -13.38 7.88 -11.87
N TYR A 19 -13.14 7.27 -10.69
CA TYR A 19 -13.15 5.83 -10.55
C TYR A 19 -14.50 5.21 -10.95
N VAL A 20 -15.61 5.73 -10.40
CA VAL A 20 -16.96 5.28 -10.75
C VAL A 20 -17.22 5.38 -12.26
N LEU A 21 -16.87 6.51 -12.88
CA LEU A 21 -17.04 6.72 -14.32
C LEU A 21 -16.22 5.75 -15.18
N ASN A 22 -15.07 5.29 -14.68
CA ASN A 22 -14.22 4.32 -15.38
C ASN A 22 -14.73 2.89 -15.29
N ILE A 23 -15.30 2.48 -14.14
CA ILE A 23 -15.71 1.09 -13.91
C ILE A 23 -17.14 0.80 -14.34
N MET A 24 -18.01 1.83 -14.39
CA MET A 24 -19.41 1.67 -14.75
C MET A 24 -19.60 1.62 -16.26
N LYS A 25 -20.53 0.76 -16.70
CA LYS A 25 -20.91 0.62 -18.12
C LYS A 25 -22.37 0.95 -18.39
N ASP A 26 -23.18 1.06 -17.35
CA ASP A 26 -24.59 1.42 -17.47
C ASP A 26 -24.69 2.94 -17.70
N ALA A 27 -25.16 3.33 -18.88
CA ALA A 27 -25.26 4.73 -19.28
C ALA A 27 -26.13 5.56 -18.33
N SER A 28 -27.24 4.99 -17.83
CA SER A 28 -28.15 5.70 -16.94
C SER A 28 -27.49 6.02 -15.59
N ILE A 29 -26.69 5.11 -15.06
CA ILE A 29 -25.96 5.30 -13.80
C ILE A 29 -24.76 6.23 -14.02
N LEU A 30 -24.06 6.07 -15.15
CA LEU A 30 -22.95 6.95 -15.53
C LEU A 30 -23.41 8.42 -15.60
N ASP A 31 -24.53 8.70 -16.24
CA ASP A 31 -25.06 10.05 -16.38
C ASP A 31 -25.40 10.67 -15.01
N LEU A 32 -25.95 9.89 -14.08
CA LEU A 32 -26.22 10.32 -12.71
C LEU A 32 -24.93 10.75 -11.99
N PHE A 33 -23.89 9.91 -12.03
CA PHE A 33 -22.61 10.22 -11.39
C PHE A 33 -21.83 11.33 -12.10
N ALA A 34 -21.91 11.41 -13.44
CA ALA A 34 -21.32 12.47 -14.23
C ALA A 34 -21.93 13.84 -13.88
N GLY A 35 -23.23 13.87 -13.60
CA GLY A 35 -23.96 15.07 -13.17
C GLY A 35 -23.64 15.56 -11.76
N CYS A 36 -23.04 14.74 -10.89
CA CYS A 36 -22.67 15.18 -9.54
C CYS A 36 -21.57 16.24 -9.59
N LEU A 37 -21.82 17.42 -9.03
CA LEU A 37 -20.82 18.48 -8.89
C LEU A 37 -20.25 18.55 -7.47
N ARG A 38 -20.95 17.97 -6.50
CA ARG A 38 -20.60 18.03 -5.07
C ARG A 38 -20.59 16.64 -4.42
N GLU A 39 -19.74 16.47 -3.43
CA GLU A 39 -19.62 15.22 -2.67
C GLU A 39 -20.94 14.80 -2.00
N LYS A 40 -21.75 15.76 -1.54
CA LYS A 40 -23.07 15.46 -0.96
C LYS A 40 -24.01 14.76 -1.94
N GLU A 41 -24.03 15.17 -3.21
CA GLU A 41 -24.87 14.58 -4.25
C GLU A 41 -24.40 13.16 -4.58
N PHE A 42 -23.08 13.00 -4.70
CA PHE A 42 -22.44 11.71 -4.91
C PHE A 42 -22.75 10.73 -3.78
N ASN A 43 -22.60 11.17 -2.52
CA ASN A 43 -22.93 10.35 -1.37
C ASN A 43 -24.42 10.01 -1.34
N HIS A 44 -25.31 10.93 -1.73
CA HIS A 44 -26.74 10.62 -1.81
C HIS A 44 -27.04 9.47 -2.79
N LEU A 45 -26.39 9.43 -3.96
CA LEU A 45 -26.51 8.30 -4.89
C LEU A 45 -26.00 6.99 -4.29
N LEU A 46 -24.94 7.03 -3.48
CA LEU A 46 -24.43 5.85 -2.78
C LEU A 46 -25.37 5.33 -1.67
N HIS A 47 -26.35 6.12 -1.23
CA HIS A 47 -27.38 5.66 -0.28
C HIS A 47 -28.54 4.94 -0.99
N ASP A 48 -28.67 5.07 -2.32
CA ASP A 48 -29.62 4.25 -3.09
C ASP A 48 -29.11 2.81 -3.19
N GLN A 49 -29.83 1.87 -2.59
CA GLN A 49 -29.41 0.48 -2.52
C GLN A 49 -29.18 -0.17 -3.89
N LYS A 50 -29.99 0.19 -4.90
CA LYS A 50 -29.90 -0.40 -6.23
C LYS A 50 -28.65 0.13 -6.95
N VAL A 51 -28.45 1.45 -6.93
CA VAL A 51 -27.26 2.09 -7.50
C VAL A 51 -26.00 1.57 -6.80
N TYR A 52 -26.01 1.55 -5.47
CA TYR A 52 -24.90 1.06 -4.66
C TYR A 52 -24.52 -0.39 -4.99
N HIS A 53 -25.51 -1.28 -5.08
CA HIS A 53 -25.28 -2.69 -5.41
C HIS A 53 -24.74 -2.90 -6.83
N GLN A 54 -25.29 -2.17 -7.82
CA GLN A 54 -24.81 -2.23 -9.20
C GLN A 54 -23.36 -1.73 -9.31
N LEU A 55 -23.04 -0.65 -8.61
CA LEU A 55 -21.69 -0.10 -8.56
C LEU A 55 -20.71 -1.07 -7.89
N PHE A 56 -21.12 -1.71 -6.79
CA PHE A 56 -20.31 -2.72 -6.11
C PHE A 56 -19.97 -3.91 -7.01
N ILE A 57 -20.95 -4.43 -7.76
CA ILE A 57 -20.73 -5.52 -8.72
C ILE A 57 -19.77 -5.07 -9.84
N ALA A 58 -19.92 -3.84 -10.35
CA ALA A 58 -19.03 -3.32 -11.38
C ALA A 58 -17.59 -3.22 -10.87
N ALA A 59 -17.39 -2.73 -9.64
CA ALA A 59 -16.09 -2.64 -9.00
C ALA A 59 -15.45 -4.03 -8.82
N LEU A 60 -16.20 -5.03 -8.33
CA LEU A 60 -15.72 -6.41 -8.20
C LEU A 60 -15.27 -6.99 -9.55
N LYS A 61 -16.06 -6.78 -10.61
CA LYS A 61 -15.72 -7.23 -11.97
C LYS A 61 -14.48 -6.53 -12.52
N HIS A 62 -14.29 -5.25 -12.20
CA HIS A 62 -13.11 -4.50 -12.61
C HIS A 62 -11.87 -5.05 -11.90
N LEU A 63 -11.90 -5.15 -10.57
CA LEU A 63 -10.82 -5.69 -9.74
C LEU A 63 -10.39 -7.10 -10.16
N TYR A 64 -11.35 -7.97 -10.51
CA TYR A 64 -11.05 -9.33 -10.97
C TYR A 64 -10.28 -9.38 -12.31
N ARG A 65 -10.45 -8.36 -13.16
CA ARG A 65 -9.83 -8.28 -14.48
C ARG A 65 -8.46 -7.61 -14.46
N VAL A 66 -8.14 -6.87 -13.39
CA VAL A 66 -6.85 -6.20 -13.26
C VAL A 66 -5.70 -7.21 -13.23
N GLN A 67 -4.68 -6.96 -14.05
CA GLN A 67 -3.51 -7.85 -14.17
C GLN A 67 -2.25 -7.32 -13.49
N ASN A 68 -2.11 -6.00 -13.31
CA ASN A 68 -0.94 -5.41 -12.66
C ASN A 68 -1.26 -4.94 -11.24
N TYR A 69 -0.24 -4.91 -10.38
CA TYR A 69 -0.43 -4.58 -8.96
C TYR A 69 -0.77 -3.11 -8.69
N GLN A 70 -0.42 -2.20 -9.59
CA GLN A 70 -0.66 -0.76 -9.38
C GLN A 70 -2.15 -0.42 -9.56
N ASP A 71 -2.77 -0.94 -10.61
CA ASP A 71 -4.20 -0.81 -10.83
C ASP A 71 -4.99 -1.56 -9.75
N MET A 72 -4.43 -2.68 -9.24
CA MET A 72 -5.08 -3.48 -8.20
C MET A 72 -5.06 -2.78 -6.85
N GLU A 73 -3.93 -2.15 -6.51
CA GLU A 73 -3.81 -1.25 -5.37
C GLU A 73 -4.84 -0.13 -5.45
N HIS A 74 -4.92 0.55 -6.60
CA HIS A 74 -5.87 1.63 -6.82
C HIS A 74 -7.33 1.17 -6.68
N ASP A 75 -7.70 0.05 -7.29
CA ASP A 75 -9.04 -0.52 -7.18
C ASP A 75 -9.39 -0.88 -5.74
N LEU A 76 -8.50 -1.57 -5.02
CA LEU A 76 -8.73 -1.94 -3.62
C LEU A 76 -8.86 -0.71 -2.72
N MET A 77 -8.03 0.31 -2.95
CA MET A 77 -8.09 1.59 -2.25
C MET A 77 -9.45 2.28 -2.47
N MET A 78 -9.90 2.38 -3.72
CA MET A 78 -11.19 2.99 -4.07
C MET A 78 -12.36 2.17 -3.52
N MET A 79 -12.30 0.85 -3.61
CA MET A 79 -13.35 -0.03 -3.11
C MET A 79 -13.47 0.02 -1.59
N ASN A 80 -12.36 0.00 -0.85
CA ASN A 80 -12.41 0.15 0.61
C ASN A 80 -12.98 1.52 1.03
N SER A 81 -12.75 2.56 0.23
CA SER A 81 -13.29 3.91 0.49
C SER A 81 -14.79 4.05 0.17
N LEU A 82 -15.24 3.46 -0.93
CA LEU A 82 -16.64 3.56 -1.40
C LEU A 82 -17.57 2.56 -0.73
N PHE A 83 -17.04 1.40 -0.33
CA PHE A 83 -17.81 0.27 0.16
C PHE A 83 -17.35 -0.21 1.53
N SER A 84 -17.02 0.73 2.43
CA SER A 84 -16.58 0.43 3.80
C SER A 84 -17.53 -0.48 4.59
N HIS A 85 -18.81 -0.54 4.22
CA HIS A 85 -19.82 -1.40 4.84
C HIS A 85 -20.07 -2.74 4.13
N GLN A 86 -19.48 -2.95 2.94
CA GLN A 86 -19.59 -4.23 2.22
C GLN A 86 -18.32 -5.02 2.39
N ASP A 87 -18.49 -6.22 2.91
CA ASP A 87 -17.38 -7.12 3.06
C ASP A 87 -17.24 -8.06 1.85
N TYR A 88 -16.01 -8.16 1.34
CA TYR A 88 -15.65 -9.03 0.22
C TYR A 88 -14.41 -9.87 0.57
N LEU A 89 -14.36 -10.37 1.83
CA LEU A 89 -13.28 -11.19 2.38
C LEU A 89 -12.82 -12.30 1.43
N LYS A 90 -13.75 -13.06 0.84
CA LYS A 90 -13.37 -14.18 -0.04
C LYS A 90 -12.47 -13.72 -1.18
N LEU A 91 -12.80 -12.60 -1.82
CA LEU A 91 -11.98 -12.03 -2.88
C LEU A 91 -10.64 -11.52 -2.33
N LYS A 92 -10.65 -10.86 -1.17
CA LYS A 92 -9.42 -10.39 -0.53
C LYS A 92 -8.48 -11.55 -0.20
N GLU A 93 -9.01 -12.64 0.34
CA GLU A 93 -8.30 -13.89 0.62
C GLU A 93 -7.74 -14.53 -0.64
N ASP A 94 -8.50 -14.58 -1.73
CA ASP A 94 -8.05 -15.16 -3.00
C ASP A 94 -6.90 -14.35 -3.61
N ILE A 95 -7.00 -13.01 -3.57
CA ILE A 95 -5.92 -12.12 -4.02
C ILE A 95 -4.69 -12.31 -3.13
N PHE A 96 -4.87 -12.35 -1.81
CA PHE A 96 -3.78 -12.56 -0.85
C PHE A 96 -3.06 -13.89 -1.10
N LYS A 97 -3.80 -14.99 -1.18
CA LYS A 97 -3.28 -16.34 -1.50
C LYS A 97 -2.55 -16.38 -2.85
N ARG A 98 -2.96 -15.58 -3.84
CA ARG A 98 -2.27 -15.51 -5.13
C ARG A 98 -0.92 -14.82 -5.00
N ILE A 99 -0.84 -13.74 -4.22
CA ILE A 99 0.38 -12.97 -4.02
C ILE A 99 1.39 -13.75 -3.17
N THR A 100 0.94 -14.41 -2.11
CA THR A 100 1.80 -15.08 -1.12
C THR A 100 2.38 -16.42 -1.56
N ARG A 101 2.18 -16.86 -2.81
CA ARG A 101 2.78 -18.09 -3.36
C ARG A 101 4.29 -18.00 -3.57
N LYS A 102 4.86 -16.82 -3.41
CA LYS A 102 6.26 -16.49 -3.63
C LYS A 102 6.69 -15.42 -2.64
N THR A 103 7.99 -15.09 -2.65
CA THR A 103 8.51 -13.92 -1.95
C THR A 103 7.77 -12.65 -2.37
N ILE A 104 7.32 -11.89 -1.37
CA ILE A 104 6.56 -10.66 -1.57
C ILE A 104 7.51 -9.51 -1.91
N THR A 105 7.21 -8.79 -2.99
CA THR A 105 7.88 -7.54 -3.38
C THR A 105 7.20 -6.33 -2.75
N LEU A 106 7.87 -5.17 -2.76
CA LEU A 106 7.28 -3.91 -2.29
C LEU A 106 5.95 -3.56 -2.99
N GLN A 107 5.84 -3.79 -4.31
CA GLN A 107 4.61 -3.50 -5.07
C GLN A 107 3.45 -4.42 -4.66
N GLU A 108 3.77 -5.67 -4.32
CA GLU A 108 2.78 -6.62 -3.83
C GLU A 108 2.34 -6.29 -2.41
N TYR A 109 3.26 -5.82 -1.56
CA TYR A 109 2.94 -5.27 -0.25
C TYR A 109 1.94 -4.12 -0.35
N CYS A 110 2.14 -3.20 -1.30
CA CYS A 110 1.20 -2.09 -1.56
C CYS A 110 -0.23 -2.57 -1.85
N VAL A 111 -0.40 -3.79 -2.38
CA VAL A 111 -1.74 -4.40 -2.54
C VAL A 111 -2.20 -5.04 -1.22
N ILE A 112 -1.34 -5.82 -0.58
CA ILE A 112 -1.63 -6.57 0.66
C ILE A 112 -2.15 -5.65 1.77
N ARG A 113 -1.61 -4.43 1.91
CA ARG A 113 -2.04 -3.47 2.93
C ARG A 113 -3.52 -3.08 2.86
N TYR A 114 -4.15 -3.25 1.68
CA TYR A 114 -5.59 -3.01 1.49
C TYR A 114 -6.43 -4.30 1.60
N LEU A 115 -5.79 -5.47 1.72
CA LEU A 115 -6.43 -6.77 1.88
C LEU A 115 -6.56 -7.19 3.35
N ILE A 116 -5.53 -6.93 4.15
CA ILE A 116 -5.47 -7.36 5.55
C ILE A 116 -6.04 -6.25 6.44
N PRO A 117 -7.10 -6.52 7.24
CA PRO A 117 -7.45 -5.63 8.33
C PRO A 117 -6.38 -5.76 9.42
N PHE A 118 -5.50 -4.78 9.53
CA PHE A 118 -4.44 -4.71 10.54
C PHE A 118 -4.96 -4.50 11.98
N GLU A 119 -6.27 -4.42 12.17
CA GLU A 119 -6.91 -4.07 13.44
C GLU A 119 -6.55 -4.99 14.62
N LYS A 120 -6.03 -6.20 14.35
CA LYS A 120 -5.68 -7.20 15.38
C LYS A 120 -4.17 -7.41 15.55
N MET A 121 -3.32 -6.70 14.81
CA MET A 121 -1.86 -6.88 14.85
C MET A 121 -1.16 -5.53 14.83
N THR A 122 -0.04 -5.40 15.56
CA THR A 122 0.82 -4.24 15.42
C THR A 122 1.57 -4.31 14.10
N PHE A 123 1.97 -3.17 13.53
CA PHE A 123 2.77 -3.15 12.30
C PHE A 123 4.09 -3.93 12.45
N SER A 124 4.73 -3.88 13.62
CA SER A 124 5.91 -4.69 13.94
C SER A 124 5.67 -6.21 13.79
N GLN A 125 4.48 -6.70 14.17
CA GLN A 125 4.11 -8.10 13.96
C GLN A 125 3.93 -8.42 12.47
N VAL A 126 3.30 -7.50 11.73
CA VAL A 126 3.09 -7.64 10.28
C VAL A 126 4.42 -7.76 9.54
N ILE A 127 5.35 -6.83 9.78
CA ILE A 127 6.62 -6.82 9.06
C ILE A 127 7.48 -8.03 9.42
N SER A 128 7.43 -8.50 10.67
CA SER A 128 8.09 -9.74 11.09
C SER A 128 7.51 -10.98 10.41
N ILE A 129 6.18 -11.04 10.22
CA ILE A 129 5.53 -12.10 9.43
C ILE A 129 5.99 -12.03 7.97
N LEU A 130 6.05 -10.85 7.37
CA LEU A 130 6.51 -10.66 6.00
C LEU A 130 7.96 -11.13 5.82
N GLU A 131 8.84 -10.74 6.73
CA GLU A 131 10.25 -11.17 6.73
C GLU A 131 10.40 -12.69 6.88
N HIS A 132 9.80 -13.28 7.91
CA HIS A 132 10.10 -14.67 8.28
C HIS A 132 9.23 -15.71 7.59
N GLN A 133 7.94 -15.41 7.33
CA GLN A 133 7.02 -16.38 6.71
C GLN A 133 6.94 -16.21 5.19
N TYR A 134 7.12 -14.98 4.69
CA TYR A 134 7.04 -14.68 3.27
C TYR A 134 8.39 -14.29 2.66
N HIS A 135 9.48 -14.43 3.43
CA HIS A 135 10.86 -14.26 2.98
C HIS A 135 11.13 -12.90 2.32
N VAL A 136 10.44 -11.84 2.75
CA VAL A 136 10.71 -10.48 2.28
C VAL A 136 12.12 -10.07 2.72
N GLY A 137 12.93 -9.57 1.78
CA GLY A 137 14.31 -9.21 2.06
C GLY A 137 14.41 -8.02 3.02
N ILE A 138 15.49 -7.95 3.78
CA ILE A 138 15.74 -6.90 4.79
C ILE A 138 15.59 -5.48 4.22
N LEU A 139 16.12 -5.22 3.02
CA LEU A 139 15.98 -3.91 2.37
C LEU A 139 14.52 -3.60 2.01
N ASP A 140 13.77 -4.59 1.54
CA ASP A 140 12.35 -4.42 1.23
C ASP A 140 11.52 -4.23 2.51
N CYS A 141 11.87 -4.92 3.60
CA CYS A 141 11.27 -4.65 4.92
C CYS A 141 11.51 -3.20 5.35
N ALA A 142 12.73 -2.68 5.20
CA ALA A 142 13.02 -1.28 5.50
C ALA A 142 12.20 -0.32 4.64
N LYS A 143 12.06 -0.60 3.32
CA LYS A 143 11.23 0.19 2.40
C LYS A 143 9.76 0.18 2.79
N ILE A 144 9.23 -0.98 3.18
CA ILE A 144 7.86 -1.13 3.67
C ILE A 144 7.66 -0.33 4.97
N CYS A 145 8.60 -0.40 5.92
CA CYS A 145 8.55 0.42 7.13
C CYS A 145 8.55 1.92 6.81
N LEU A 146 9.40 2.39 5.89
CA LEU A 146 9.40 3.79 5.46
C LEU A 146 8.08 4.20 4.79
N LEU A 147 7.49 3.31 4.00
CA LEU A 147 6.20 3.54 3.35
C LEU A 147 5.07 3.69 4.38
N GLU A 148 5.15 2.99 5.50
CA GLU A 148 4.12 2.97 6.55
C GLU A 148 4.40 3.95 7.69
N ASP A 149 5.31 4.91 7.49
CA ASP A 149 5.72 5.92 8.46
C ASP A 149 6.39 5.34 9.74
N GLU A 150 6.97 4.14 9.65
CA GLU A 150 7.55 3.36 10.76
C GLU A 150 9.08 3.45 10.78
N TYR A 151 9.58 4.69 10.90
CA TYR A 151 10.99 5.04 10.65
C TYR A 151 12.00 4.34 11.56
N HIS A 152 11.65 4.11 12.83
CA HIS A 152 12.55 3.41 13.76
C HIS A 152 12.70 1.93 13.37
N LEU A 153 11.62 1.27 12.95
CA LEU A 153 11.67 -0.10 12.42
C LEU A 153 12.46 -0.14 11.12
N ALA A 154 12.29 0.85 10.23
CA ALA A 154 13.10 0.97 9.02
C ALA A 154 14.60 1.04 9.34
N TYR A 155 14.99 1.88 10.31
CA TYR A 155 16.37 1.97 10.79
C TYR A 155 16.89 0.63 11.33
N GLN A 156 16.08 -0.08 12.14
CA GLN A 156 16.47 -1.39 12.69
C GLN A 156 16.74 -2.42 11.59
N TYR A 157 15.94 -2.44 10.52
CA TYR A 157 16.19 -3.30 9.36
C TYR A 157 17.44 -2.89 8.60
N LEU A 158 17.65 -1.60 8.37
CA LEU A 158 18.83 -1.10 7.67
C LEU A 158 20.13 -1.43 8.41
N LEU A 159 20.15 -1.38 9.75
CA LEU A 159 21.32 -1.75 10.56
C LEU A 159 21.81 -3.19 10.33
N GLN A 160 20.91 -4.09 9.91
CA GLN A 160 21.24 -5.49 9.66
C GLN A 160 22.00 -5.67 8.35
N LEU A 161 21.88 -4.72 7.41
CA LEU A 161 22.67 -4.73 6.18
C LEU A 161 24.14 -4.42 6.47
N ASP A 162 25.02 -4.87 5.59
CA ASP A 162 26.43 -4.47 5.63
C ASP A 162 26.63 -3.06 5.10
N ASP A 163 25.84 -2.70 4.11
CA ASP A 163 25.76 -1.37 3.53
C ASP A 163 24.42 -1.20 2.82
N CYS A 164 23.95 0.04 2.69
CA CYS A 164 22.78 0.37 1.89
C CYS A 164 23.20 1.28 0.73
N GLN A 165 22.97 0.83 -0.50
CA GLN A 165 23.32 1.55 -1.74
C GLN A 165 22.12 2.28 -2.35
N ASP A 166 20.98 2.27 -1.66
CA ASP A 166 19.75 2.91 -2.13
C ASP A 166 19.65 4.31 -1.51
N ASP A 167 20.18 5.31 -2.23
CA ASP A 167 20.22 6.71 -1.78
C ASP A 167 18.82 7.24 -1.44
N VAL A 168 17.79 6.79 -2.16
CA VAL A 168 16.41 7.24 -1.91
C VAL A 168 15.92 6.77 -0.53
N VAL A 169 16.24 5.53 -0.15
CA VAL A 169 15.90 4.98 1.17
C VAL A 169 16.62 5.75 2.28
N LEU A 170 17.90 6.09 2.04
CA LEU A 170 18.71 6.85 2.99
C LEU A 170 18.22 8.30 3.15
N ASP A 171 17.89 8.97 2.04
CA ASP A 171 17.34 10.32 2.03
C ASP A 171 15.99 10.39 2.73
N LEU A 172 15.14 9.39 2.53
CA LEU A 172 13.87 9.25 3.23
C LEU A 172 14.10 9.12 4.74
N LEU A 173 14.97 8.21 5.17
CA LEU A 173 15.29 8.05 6.60
C LEU A 173 15.83 9.36 7.20
N CYS A 174 16.72 10.05 6.48
CA CYS A 174 17.29 11.33 6.90
C CYS A 174 16.22 12.41 7.08
N SER A 175 15.26 12.47 6.15
CA SER A 175 14.16 13.44 6.16
C SER A 175 13.27 13.30 7.40
N TYR A 176 13.15 12.09 7.95
CA TYR A 176 12.35 11.82 9.14
C TYR A 176 13.16 11.78 10.45
N SER A 177 14.40 11.28 10.41
CA SER A 177 15.28 11.16 11.57
C SER A 177 16.75 11.30 11.18
N MET A 178 17.26 12.55 11.21
CA MET A 178 18.69 12.83 11.05
C MET A 178 19.55 12.06 12.07
N LYS A 179 19.05 11.84 13.29
CA LYS A 179 19.77 11.08 14.33
C LYS A 179 19.98 9.62 13.92
N ASP A 180 18.92 8.95 13.48
CA ASP A 180 19.00 7.53 13.09
C ASP A 180 19.83 7.37 11.81
N TYR A 181 19.66 8.29 10.86
CA TYR A 181 20.49 8.36 9.66
C TYR A 181 21.98 8.49 9.99
N LEU A 182 22.39 9.47 10.79
CA LEU A 182 23.81 9.66 11.16
C LEU A 182 24.37 8.45 11.91
N SER A 183 23.55 7.81 12.74
CA SER A 183 23.94 6.60 13.46
C SER A 183 24.15 5.42 12.51
N LEU A 184 23.29 5.26 11.51
CA LEU A 184 23.39 4.25 10.45
C LEU A 184 24.66 4.43 9.60
N ILE A 185 24.94 5.66 9.14
CA ILE A 185 26.14 5.95 8.34
C ILE A 185 27.42 5.66 9.12
N ARG A 186 27.46 6.02 10.42
CA ARG A 186 28.59 5.68 11.30
C ARG A 186 28.77 4.18 11.44
N HIS A 187 27.67 3.42 11.55
CA HIS A 187 27.70 1.95 11.63
C HIS A 187 28.30 1.33 10.37
N TYR A 188 27.82 1.72 9.18
CA TYR A 188 28.37 1.21 7.91
C TYR A 188 29.84 1.57 7.72
N ASN A 189 30.24 2.80 8.05
CA ASN A 189 31.64 3.22 7.98
C ASN A 189 32.53 2.42 8.93
N ARG A 190 32.07 2.11 10.15
CA ARG A 190 32.81 1.26 11.09
C ARG A 190 32.98 -0.15 10.55
N LYS A 191 31.92 -0.79 10.04
CA LYS A 191 31.98 -2.12 9.44
C LYS A 191 33.02 -2.19 8.31
N LYS A 192 33.00 -1.22 7.39
CA LYS A 192 33.96 -1.13 6.27
C LYS A 192 35.41 -1.03 6.76
N SER A 193 35.66 -0.17 7.75
CA SER A 193 36.99 -0.05 8.35
C SER A 193 37.49 -1.35 9.00
N TYR A 194 36.63 -2.07 9.72
CA TYR A 194 37.00 -3.36 10.32
C TYR A 194 37.30 -4.44 9.26
N GLN A 195 36.54 -4.49 8.17
CA GLN A 195 36.80 -5.44 7.08
C GLN A 195 38.16 -5.20 6.42
N LEU A 196 38.53 -3.94 6.18
CA LEU A 196 39.84 -3.57 5.61
C LEU A 196 41.00 -3.99 6.51
N VAL A 197 40.86 -3.86 7.83
CA VAL A 197 41.90 -4.26 8.81
C VAL A 197 42.05 -5.78 8.90
N MET A 198 40.97 -6.55 8.69
CA MET A 198 40.99 -8.02 8.74
C MET A 198 41.46 -8.69 7.43
N SER A 199 41.50 -7.94 6.32
CA SER A 199 42.00 -8.40 5.01
C SER A 199 43.50 -8.15 4.79
N HIS A 200 44.21 -7.65 5.80
CA HIS A 200 45.67 -7.44 5.83
C HIS A 200 46.31 -8.39 6.85
#